data_AF-A0A7C7UY35-F1
#
_entry.id   AF-A0A7C7UY35-F1
#
_cell.length_a   1.000
_cell.length_b   1.000
_cell.length_c   1.000
_cell.angle_alpha   90.00
_cell.angle_beta   90.00
_cell.angle_gamma   90.00
#
_symmetry.space_group_name_H-M   'P 1'
#
loop_
_entity.id
_entity.type
_entity.pdbx_description
1 polymer ?
#
loop_
_entity_poly.entity_id
_entity_poly.type
_entity_poly.pdbx_seq_one_letter_code
_entity_poly.pdbx_strand_id
1 'polypeptide(L)'
;KYAVAASDIRYHARPELLAPRLEELAVLEDKGFRAMFSGSPIKRIGRDRFVRNVVYAIGNSADPGLKEVAQTLADDPDPGVADAARWAIGRLS
;
A
#
# COMPACT_ATOMS: atom_id res chain seq x y z
N LYS A 1 -12.52 7.95 10.35
CA LYS A 1 -11.74 6.85 11.00
C LYS A 1 -10.92 6.21 9.90
N TYR A 2 -9.62 6.45 9.84
CA TYR A 2 -8.77 5.94 8.76
C TYR A 2 -7.73 5.00 9.33
N ALA A 3 -7.60 3.86 8.64
CA ALA A 3 -6.90 2.63 9.00
C ALA A 3 -7.44 1.90 10.24
N VAL A 4 -8.63 1.32 10.11
CA VAL A 4 -8.91 0.05 10.81
C VAL A 4 -7.96 -0.97 10.19
N ALA A 5 -7.25 -1.75 11.03
CA ALA A 5 -6.39 -2.84 10.59
C ALA A 5 -7.10 -3.60 9.45
N ALA A 6 -6.51 -3.60 8.26
CA ALA A 6 -7.12 -4.15 7.05
C ALA A 6 -7.17 -5.68 7.14
N SER A 7 -8.07 -6.19 7.96
CA SER A 7 -8.43 -7.60 8.09
C SER A 7 -9.38 -8.07 6.97
N ASP A 8 -9.62 -7.23 5.96
CA ASP A 8 -10.44 -7.53 4.78
C ASP A 8 -9.64 -8.12 3.60
N ILE A 9 -8.51 -8.76 3.87
CA ILE A 9 -7.89 -9.73 2.94
C ILE A 9 -8.66 -11.06 3.03
N ARG A 10 -9.97 -11.00 2.78
CA ARG A 10 -10.85 -12.18 2.62
C ARG A 10 -11.48 -12.21 1.24
N TYR A 11 -10.74 -11.76 0.21
CA TYR A 11 -11.14 -11.94 -1.17
C TYR A 11 -10.33 -13.07 -1.80
N HIS A 12 -10.95 -14.25 -1.82
CA HIS A 12 -10.65 -15.41 -2.67
C HIS A 12 -9.17 -15.55 -3.05
N ALA A 13 -8.41 -16.17 -2.14
CA ALA A 13 -7.02 -16.52 -2.34
C ALA A 13 -6.87 -17.37 -3.62
N ARG A 14 -6.45 -16.74 -4.71
CA ARG A 14 -5.46 -17.38 -5.58
C ARG A 14 -4.26 -17.67 -4.66
N PRO A 15 -3.68 -18.88 -4.67
CA PRO A 15 -2.51 -19.20 -3.84
C PRO A 15 -1.35 -18.21 -4.04
N GLU A 16 -1.28 -17.59 -5.22
CA GLU A 16 -0.34 -16.53 -5.62
C GLU A 16 -0.58 -15.19 -4.88
N LEU A 17 -1.73 -15.01 -4.24
CA LEU A 17 -2.12 -13.88 -3.39
C LEU A 17 -2.01 -14.22 -1.89
N LEU A 18 -1.18 -15.20 -1.53
CA LEU A 18 -0.68 -15.37 -0.16
C LEU A 18 0.06 -14.09 0.24
N ALA A 19 -0.68 -13.13 0.79
CA ALA A 19 -0.26 -11.83 1.34
C ALA A 19 1.09 -11.31 0.80
N PRO A 20 1.11 -10.71 -0.41
CA PRO A 20 2.31 -10.04 -0.93
C PRO A 20 2.86 -9.04 0.09
N ARG A 21 4.19 -8.90 0.13
CA ARG A 21 4.87 -8.07 1.13
C ARG A 21 4.43 -6.62 0.99
N LEU A 22 4.28 -5.91 2.10
CA LEU A 22 3.85 -4.50 2.08
C LEU A 22 4.78 -3.64 1.21
N GLU A 23 6.08 -3.93 1.22
CA GLU A 23 7.08 -3.25 0.38
C GLU A 23 6.83 -3.44 -1.12
N GLU A 24 6.42 -4.64 -1.56
CA GLU A 24 6.12 -4.94 -2.97
C GLU A 24 4.84 -4.25 -3.43
N LEU A 25 3.83 -4.20 -2.54
CA LEU A 25 2.56 -3.55 -2.82
C LEU A 25 2.69 -2.02 -2.88
N ALA A 26 3.59 -1.44 -2.09
CA ALA A 26 3.79 0.00 -1.99
C ALA A 26 4.41 0.60 -3.26
N VAL A 27 5.26 -0.16 -3.96
CA VAL A 27 5.98 0.30 -5.15
C VAL A 27 5.25 0.03 -6.47
N LEU A 28 3.99 -0.39 -6.42
CA LEU A 28 3.21 -0.63 -7.62
C LEU A 28 2.98 0.66 -8.41
N GLU A 29 3.49 0.68 -9.64
CA GLU A 29 3.12 1.63 -10.68
C GLU A 29 1.75 1.29 -11.29
N ASP A 30 1.10 2.24 -11.97
CA ASP A 30 -0.25 2.05 -12.54
C ASP A 30 -0.35 0.81 -13.45
N LYS A 31 0.65 0.57 -14.30
CA LYS A 31 0.70 -0.62 -15.16
C LYS A 31 0.73 -1.92 -14.34
N GLY A 32 1.57 -1.96 -13.31
CA GLY A 32 1.70 -3.11 -12.41
C GLY A 32 0.42 -3.37 -11.63
N PHE A 33 -0.17 -2.32 -11.05
CA PHE A 33 -1.45 -2.37 -10.35
C PHE A 33 -2.57 -2.91 -11.25
N ARG A 34 -2.70 -2.40 -12.48
CA ARG A 34 -3.74 -2.83 -13.43
C ARG A 34 -3.60 -4.29 -13.86
N ALA A 35 -2.36 -4.76 -14.00
CA ALA A 35 -2.07 -6.15 -14.31
C ALA A 35 -2.42 -7.07 -13.13
N MET A 36 -1.91 -6.74 -11.94
CA MET A 36 -2.10 -7.53 -10.72
C MET A 36 -3.58 -7.66 -10.33
N PHE A 37 -4.36 -6.59 -10.45
CA PHE A 37 -5.77 -6.59 -10.07
C PHE A 37 -6.74 -6.73 -11.27
N SER A 38 -6.28 -7.22 -12.41
CA SER A 38 -7.16 -7.44 -13.57
C SER A 38 -8.33 -8.38 -13.21
N GLY A 39 -9.56 -7.97 -13.53
CA GLY A 39 -10.78 -8.71 -13.17
C GLY A 39 -11.16 -8.66 -11.67
N SER A 40 -10.38 -7.99 -10.81
CA SER A 40 -10.68 -7.81 -9.40
C SER A 40 -11.49 -6.53 -9.15
N PRO A 41 -12.46 -6.54 -8.20
CA PRO A 41 -13.10 -5.33 -7.70
C PRO A 41 -12.11 -4.30 -7.12
N ILE A 42 -10.89 -4.70 -6.76
CA ILE A 42 -9.85 -3.78 -6.27
C ILE A 42 -9.42 -2.80 -7.36
N LYS A 43 -9.33 -3.23 -8.63
CA LYS A 43 -8.90 -2.38 -9.75
C LYS A 43 -9.68 -1.07 -9.85
N ARG A 44 -10.95 -1.06 -9.45
CA ARG A 44 -11.84 0.11 -9.52
C ARG A 44 -11.43 1.24 -8.58
N ILE A 45 -10.63 0.97 -7.54
CA ILE A 45 -10.22 2.00 -6.57
C ILE A 45 -9.05 2.85 -7.07
N GLY A 46 -8.32 2.35 -8.08
CA GLY A 46 -7.12 2.99 -8.63
C GLY A 46 -5.85 2.75 -7.80
N ARG A 47 -4.69 2.92 -8.46
CA ARG A 47 -3.36 2.73 -7.86
C ARG A 47 -3.16 3.63 -6.64
N ASP A 48 -3.49 4.91 -6.74
CA ASP A 48 -3.14 5.87 -5.68
C ASP A 48 -3.90 5.60 -4.38
N ARG A 49 -5.20 5.30 -4.47
CA ARG A 49 -5.98 4.91 -3.28
C ARG A 49 -5.47 3.60 -2.68
N PHE A 50 -5.07 2.65 -3.52
CA PHE A 50 -4.48 1.39 -3.08
C PHE A 50 -3.16 1.61 -2.35
N VAL A 51 -2.18 2.23 -3.02
CA VAL A 51 -0.84 2.49 -2.46
C VAL A 51 -0.94 3.34 -1.19
N ARG A 52 -1.77 4.38 -1.16
CA ARG A 52 -2.02 5.15 0.07
C ARG A 52 -2.46 4.26 1.23
N ASN A 53 -3.38 3.32 0.99
CA ASN A 53 -3.83 2.39 2.04
C ASN A 53 -2.71 1.42 2.47
N VAL A 54 -1.87 0.97 1.53
CA VAL A 54 -0.68 0.15 1.84
C VAL A 54 0.31 0.93 2.69
N VAL A 55 0.57 2.21 2.37
CA VAL A 55 1.45 3.08 3.15
C VAL A 55 0.91 3.32 4.56
N TYR A 56 -0.41 3.46 4.72
CA TYR A 56 -1.01 3.44 6.06
C TYR A 56 -0.79 2.13 6.81
N ALA A 57 -0.88 0.98 6.11
CA ALA A 57 -0.57 -0.32 6.71
C ALA A 57 0.92 -0.43 7.12
N ILE A 58 1.84 0.09 6.29
CA ILE A 58 3.26 0.21 6.60
C ILE A 58 3.46 1.00 7.90
N GLY A 59 2.93 2.22 8.01
CA GLY A 59 3.10 3.03 9.22
C GLY A 59 2.44 2.41 10.47
N ASN A 60 1.40 1.60 10.30
CA ASN A 60 0.75 0.86 11.40
C ASN A 60 1.49 -0.41 11.82
N SER A 61 2.33 -0.99 10.95
CA SER A 61 3.07 -2.20 11.26
C SER A 61 4.12 -2.00 12.36
N ALA A 62 4.57 -0.75 12.54
CA ALA A 62 5.71 -0.39 13.38
C ALA A 62 7.02 -1.13 13.05
N ASP A 63 7.14 -1.67 11.82
CA ASP A 63 8.34 -2.34 11.33
C ASP A 63 9.34 -1.31 10.75
N PRO A 64 10.49 -1.05 11.42
CA PRO A 64 11.47 -0.10 10.94
C PRO A 64 12.06 -0.46 9.57
N GLY A 65 12.03 -1.73 9.18
CA GLY A 65 12.53 -2.20 7.87
C GLY A 65 11.75 -1.65 6.69
N LEU A 66 10.52 -1.17 6.92
CA LEU A 66 9.67 -0.58 5.87
C LEU A 66 9.86 0.93 5.72
N LYS A 67 10.78 1.54 6.47
CA LYS A 67 11.03 2.99 6.41
C LYS A 67 11.58 3.43 5.06
N GLU A 68 12.49 2.65 4.48
CA GLU A 68 13.09 2.98 3.18
C GLU A 68 12.06 3.01 2.06
N VAL A 69 11.15 2.03 2.00
CA VAL A 69 10.06 2.02 1.01
C VAL A 69 9.05 3.15 1.24
N ALA A 70 8.81 3.55 2.49
CA ALA A 70 7.98 4.72 2.76
C ALA A 70 8.67 6.01 2.28
N GLN A 71 10.00 6.13 2.41
CA GLN A 71 10.76 7.28 1.93
C GLN A 71 10.68 7.45 0.40
N THR A 72 10.68 6.38 -0.37
CA THR A 72 10.57 6.48 -1.85
C THR A 72 9.23 7.05 -2.31
N LEU A 73 8.20 7.02 -1.45
CA LEU A 73 6.86 7.52 -1.75
C LEU A 73 6.60 8.92 -1.18
N ALA A 74 7.54 9.52 -0.46
CA ALA A 74 7.37 10.86 0.13
C ALA A 74 7.23 11.98 -0.92
N ASP A 75 7.65 11.72 -2.16
CA ASP A 75 7.57 12.62 -3.31
C ASP A 75 6.70 12.02 -4.44
N ASP A 76 5.78 11.11 -4.10
CA ASP A 76 4.84 10.55 -5.07
C ASP A 76 4.01 11.66 -5.75
N PRO A 77 3.73 11.57 -7.07
CA PRO A 77 2.92 12.56 -7.78
C PRO A 77 1.51 12.73 -7.21
N ASP A 78 0.94 11.67 -6.59
CA ASP A 78 -0.30 11.79 -5.86
C ASP A 78 -0.03 12.37 -4.46
N PRO A 79 -0.58 13.56 -4.13
CA PRO A 79 -0.34 14.19 -2.84
C PRO A 79 -0.85 13.36 -1.65
N GLY A 80 -1.89 12.54 -1.86
CA GLY A 80 -2.43 11.67 -0.82
C GLY A 80 -1.49 10.52 -0.47
N VAL A 81 -0.79 9.96 -1.46
CA VAL A 81 0.28 8.97 -1.24
C VAL A 81 1.47 9.62 -0.54
N ALA A 82 1.92 10.78 -1.03
CA ALA A 82 3.03 11.53 -0.43
C ALA A 82 2.79 11.88 1.05
N ASP A 83 1.59 12.36 1.38
CA ASP A 83 1.23 12.69 2.76
C ASP A 83 1.17 11.45 3.66
N ALA A 84 0.61 10.34 3.17
CA ALA A 84 0.60 9.08 3.90
C ALA A 84 2.03 8.56 4.15
N ALA A 85 2.93 8.73 3.18
CA ALA A 85 4.33 8.31 3.27
C ALA A 85 5.07 9.09 4.36
N ARG A 86 4.94 10.41 4.38
CA ARG A 86 5.52 11.26 5.43
C ARG A 86 5.01 10.88 6.82
N TRP A 87 3.72 10.60 6.94
CA TRP A 87 3.14 10.10 8.19
C TRP A 87 3.74 8.75 8.61
N ALA A 88 3.88 7.80 7.68
CA ALA A 88 4.42 6.48 7.97
C ALA A 88 5.89 6.56 8.42
N ILE A 89 6.72 7.36 7.75
CA ILE A 89 8.13 7.59 8.13
C ILE A 89 8.24 8.07 9.57
N GLY A 90 7.35 8.98 10.00
CA GLY A 90 7.30 9.47 11.37
C GLY A 90 6.89 8.43 12.42
N ARG A 91 6.26 7.32 12.02
CA ARG A 91 5.91 6.20 12.91
C ARG A 91 6.95 5.10 12.98
N LEU A 92 7.77 4.94 11.95
CA LEU A 92 8.82 3.93 11.84
C LEU A 92 10.15 4.45 12.43
N SER A 93 10.08 5.12 13.58
CA SER A 93 11.23 5.71 14.27
C SER A 93 12.19 4.65 14.78
#